data_AF-A0A7M2YZ40-F1
#
_entry.id   AF-A0A7M2YZ40-F1
#
_cell.length_a   1.000
_cell.length_b   1.000
_cell.length_c   1.000
_cell.angle_alpha   90.00
_cell.angle_beta   90.00
_cell.angle_gamma   90.00
#
_symmetry.space_group_name_H-M   'P 1'
#
loop_
_entity.id
_entity.type
_entity.pdbx_description
1 polymer ?
#
loop_
_entity_poly.entity_id
_entity_poly.type
_entity_poly.pdbx_seq_one_letter_code
_entity_poly.pdbx_strand_id
1 'polypeptide(L)'
;MLGISLDTLRRWDRAGKIRVERDAANRRVVPFAEVERLRGATGSEQISARNRFRGVIRSVELDGLLARVEIDVTEPSRVVAIVTRESAEELGLKAGMSAAGVVKSTSVMVEL
;
A
#
# COMPACT_ATOMS: atom_id res chain seq x y z
N MET A 1 6.11 -12.61 9.50
CA MET A 1 6.81 -11.94 10.63
C MET A 1 6.64 -10.43 10.47
N LEU A 2 6.56 -9.64 11.55
CA LEU A 2 6.28 -8.19 11.52
C LEU A 2 7.46 -7.29 11.10
N GLY A 3 8.67 -7.83 10.92
CA GLY A 3 9.88 -7.04 10.61
C GLY A 3 10.40 -6.19 11.77
N ILE A 4 9.85 -6.36 12.98
CA ILE A 4 10.21 -5.60 14.19
C ILE A 4 11.01 -6.50 15.14
N SER A 5 12.13 -5.99 15.68
CA SER A 5 12.94 -6.72 16.65
C SER A 5 12.23 -6.88 18.00
N LEU A 6 12.52 -7.96 18.72
CA LEU A 6 11.95 -8.24 20.04
C LEU A 6 12.26 -7.13 21.05
N ASP A 7 13.43 -6.50 20.95
CA ASP A 7 13.82 -5.39 21.84
C ASP A 7 13.01 -4.11 21.57
N THR A 8 12.65 -3.87 20.31
CA THR A 8 11.75 -2.77 19.94
C THR A 8 10.36 -2.98 20.53
N LEU A 9 9.82 -4.21 20.42
CA LEU A 9 8.54 -4.56 21.03
C LEU A 9 8.56 -4.38 22.56
N ARG A 10 9.63 -4.82 23.22
CA ARG A 10 9.82 -4.65 24.68
C ARG A 10 9.90 -3.18 25.09
N ARG A 11 10.58 -2.33 24.29
CA ARG A 11 10.68 -0.90 24.56
C ARG A 11 9.34 -0.20 24.40
N TRP A 12 8.57 -0.56 23.38
CA TRP A 12 7.24 0.03 23.12
C TRP A 12 6.21 -0.37 24.16
N ASP A 13 6.25 -1.62 24.64
CA ASP A 13 5.42 -2.07 25.76
C ASP A 13 5.71 -1.24 27.03
N ARG A 14 6.99 -1.10 27.41
CA ARG A 14 7.38 -0.26 28.55
C ARG A 14 6.98 1.21 28.39
N ALA A 15 6.95 1.71 27.15
CA ALA A 15 6.57 3.08 26.83
C ALA A 15 5.05 3.26 26.62
N GLY A 16 4.24 2.21 26.81
CA GLY A 16 2.79 2.25 26.60
C GLY A 16 2.36 2.48 25.14
N LYS A 17 3.26 2.24 24.18
CA LYS A 17 3.03 2.49 22.74
C LYS A 17 2.32 1.34 22.03
N ILE A 18 2.22 0.18 22.69
CA ILE A 18 1.51 -1.00 22.20
C ILE A 18 0.57 -1.55 23.27
N ARG A 19 -0.58 -2.07 22.84
CA ARG A 19 -1.51 -2.79 23.70
C ARG A 19 -1.04 -4.23 23.84
N VAL A 20 -0.79 -4.64 25.07
CA VAL A 20 -0.30 -5.97 25.40
C VAL A 20 -1.19 -6.54 26.50
N GLU A 21 -1.62 -7.77 26.31
CA GLU A 21 -2.38 -8.54 27.28
C GLU A 21 -1.48 -9.60 27.91
N ARG A 22 -1.92 -10.13 29.06
CA ARG A 22 -1.25 -11.25 29.71
C ARG A 22 -2.13 -12.49 29.58
N ASP A 23 -1.54 -13.59 29.14
CA ASP A 23 -2.24 -14.87 29.12
C ASP A 23 -2.28 -15.53 30.51
N ALA A 24 -2.95 -16.69 30.61
CA ALA A 24 -3.05 -17.47 31.84
C ALA A 24 -1.68 -17.95 32.40
N ALA A 25 -0.64 -17.97 31.56
CA ALA A 25 0.73 -18.30 31.94
C ALA A 25 1.60 -17.05 32.20
N ASN A 26 0.98 -15.87 32.32
CA ASN A 26 1.62 -14.57 32.55
C ASN A 26 2.58 -14.13 31.42
N ARG A 27 2.43 -14.68 30.22
CA ARG A 27 3.18 -14.28 29.03
C ARG A 27 2.51 -13.06 28.40
N ARG A 28 3.35 -12.19 27.82
CA ARG A 28 2.89 -11.02 27.07
C ARG A 28 2.41 -11.46 25.69
N VAL A 29 1.15 -11.18 25.39
CA VAL A 29 0.52 -11.44 24.09
C VAL A 29 0.04 -10.12 23.49
N VAL A 30 0.32 -9.92 22.22
CA VAL A 30 -0.12 -8.73 21.47
C VAL A 30 -1.37 -9.14 20.68
N PRO A 31 -2.54 -8.51 20.91
CA PRO A 31 -3.76 -8.84 20.18
C PRO A 31 -3.58 -8.67 18.67
N PHE A 32 -4.28 -9.49 17.88
CA PHE A 32 -4.19 -9.43 16.41
C PHE A 32 -4.57 -8.05 15.84
N ALA A 33 -5.59 -7.40 16.39
CA ALA A 33 -5.97 -6.04 15.99
C ALA A 33 -4.86 -5.01 16.24
N GLU A 34 -4.04 -5.22 17.27
CA GLU A 34 -2.90 -4.36 17.59
C GLU A 34 -1.72 -4.62 16.65
N VAL A 35 -1.51 -5.89 16.27
CA VAL A 35 -0.58 -6.29 15.22
C VAL A 35 -0.92 -5.58 13.90
N GLU A 36 -2.20 -5.56 13.51
CA GLU A 36 -2.67 -4.86 12.31
C GLU A 36 -2.49 -3.34 12.39
N ARG A 37 -2.78 -2.73 13.55
CA ARG A 37 -2.53 -1.29 13.78
C ARG A 37 -1.04 -0.95 13.61
N LEU A 38 -0.14 -1.78 14.14
CA LEU A 38 1.30 -1.56 14.11
C LEU A 38 1.93 -1.81 12.75
N ARG A 39 1.35 -2.70 11.95
CA ARG A 39 1.72 -2.81 10.53
C ARG A 39 1.50 -1.49 9.81
N GLY A 40 0.51 -0.70 10.25
CA GLY A 40 -0.05 0.38 9.46
C GLY A 40 -0.58 -0.18 8.13
N ALA A 41 -1.27 0.63 7.34
CA ALA A 41 -1.28 0.34 5.92
C ALA A 41 0.19 0.31 5.49
N THR A 42 0.70 -0.83 5.03
CA THR A 42 2.02 -0.94 4.42
C THR A 42 2.21 0.23 3.45
N GLY A 43 3.08 1.18 3.83
CA GLY A 43 3.45 2.34 3.03
C GLY A 43 2.29 3.27 2.64
N SER A 44 1.73 4.05 3.56
CA SER A 44 1.10 5.31 3.13
C SER A 44 2.21 6.33 2.86
N GLU A 45 2.86 6.26 1.70
CA GLU A 45 3.53 7.45 1.19
C GLU A 45 2.47 8.56 1.11
N GLN A 46 2.59 9.54 2.01
CA GLN A 46 1.74 10.70 2.03
C GLN A 46 2.11 11.60 0.84
N ILE A 47 1.67 11.22 -0.34
CA ILE A 47 1.76 12.05 -1.53
C ILE A 47 0.61 13.06 -1.55
N SER A 48 0.91 14.30 -1.91
CA SER A 48 -0.03 15.44 -1.92
C SER A 48 -1.13 15.33 -2.99
N ALA A 49 -0.98 14.40 -3.92
CA ALA A 49 -1.97 14.11 -4.94
C ALA A 49 -3.27 13.58 -4.31
N ARG A 50 -4.37 14.28 -4.57
CA ARG A 50 -5.68 14.00 -3.96
C ARG A 50 -6.51 12.99 -4.75
N ASN A 51 -6.33 12.91 -6.06
CA ASN A 51 -7.12 12.02 -6.91
C ASN A 51 -6.48 10.63 -6.91
N ARG A 52 -7.17 9.65 -6.33
CA ARG A 52 -6.72 8.26 -6.25
C ARG A 52 -7.81 7.35 -6.82
N PHE A 53 -7.48 6.69 -7.92
CA PHE A 53 -8.35 5.74 -8.60
C PHE A 53 -7.94 4.33 -8.20
N ARG A 54 -8.57 3.81 -7.14
CA ARG A 54 -8.28 2.48 -6.60
C ARG A 54 -8.95 1.41 -7.45
N GLY A 55 -8.24 0.32 -7.70
CA GLY A 55 -8.73 -0.74 -8.55
C GLY A 55 -7.81 -1.96 -8.57
N VAL A 56 -8.06 -2.85 -9.53
CA VAL A 56 -7.25 -4.04 -9.77
C VAL A 56 -6.48 -3.88 -11.06
N ILE A 57 -5.19 -4.20 -11.05
CA ILE A 57 -4.37 -4.20 -12.26
C ILE A 57 -4.91 -5.28 -13.20
N ARG A 58 -5.33 -4.85 -14.39
CA ARG A 58 -5.75 -5.73 -15.48
C ARG A 58 -4.55 -6.25 -16.26
N SER A 59 -3.63 -5.37 -16.64
CA SER A 59 -2.42 -5.72 -17.38
C SER A 59 -1.24 -4.80 -17.06
N VAL A 60 -0.04 -5.33 -17.28
CA VAL A 60 1.22 -4.59 -17.25
C VAL A 60 1.99 -5.00 -18.50
N GLU A 61 2.27 -4.04 -19.37
CA GLU A 61 3.02 -4.25 -20.62
C GLU A 61 4.32 -3.45 -20.56
N LEU A 62 5.45 -4.13 -20.77
CA LEU A 62 6.76 -3.51 -20.77
C LEU A 62 7.22 -3.26 -22.21
N ASP A 63 7.58 -2.04 -22.55
CA ASP A 63 8.12 -1.66 -23.86
C ASP A 63 9.25 -0.63 -23.66
N GLY A 64 10.41 -0.84 -24.28
CA GLY A 64 11.73 -0.23 -23.93
C GLY A 64 11.71 0.92 -22.91
N LEU A 65 12.30 0.86 -21.72
CA LEU A 65 12.25 1.92 -20.66
C LEU A 65 10.87 2.31 -20.10
N LEU A 66 9.76 2.05 -20.76
CA LEU A 66 8.41 2.36 -20.30
C LEU A 66 7.63 1.09 -19.91
N ALA A 67 6.58 1.32 -19.13
CA ALA A 67 5.59 0.33 -18.78
C ALA A 67 4.20 0.94 -18.86
N ARG A 68 3.28 0.26 -19.54
CA ARG A 68 1.86 0.57 -19.56
C ARG A 68 1.16 -0.28 -18.51
N VAL A 69 0.48 0.36 -17.57
CA VAL A 69 -0.28 -0.29 -16.49
C VAL A 69 -1.75 0.07 -16.63
N GLU A 70 -2.60 -0.94 -16.71
CA GLU A 70 -4.03 -0.78 -16.83
C GLU A 70 -4.72 -1.19 -15.53
N ILE A 71 -5.54 -0.30 -14.97
CA ILE A 71 -6.24 -0.51 -13.70
C ILE A 71 -7.74 -0.41 -13.93
N ASP A 72 -8.46 -1.46 -13.55
CA ASP A 72 -9.91 -1.48 -13.53
C ASP A 72 -10.40 -0.87 -12.22
N VAL A 73 -11.05 0.28 -12.30
CA VAL A 73 -11.45 1.10 -11.14
C VAL A 73 -12.91 0.82 -10.78
N THR A 74 -13.80 1.04 -11.74
CA THR A 74 -15.23 0.70 -11.69
C THR A 74 -15.62 0.25 -13.07
N GLU A 75 -16.42 -0.80 -13.25
CA GLU A 75 -16.86 -1.15 -14.60
C GLU A 75 -17.82 -0.08 -15.15
N PRO A 76 -17.65 0.38 -16.42
CA PRO A 76 -16.66 -0.02 -17.44
C PRO A 76 -15.36 0.82 -17.46
N SER A 77 -15.19 1.74 -16.53
CA SER A 77 -14.08 2.70 -16.41
C SER A 77 -12.73 2.05 -16.08
N ARG A 78 -11.72 2.40 -16.88
CA ARG A 78 -10.31 2.01 -16.71
C ARG A 78 -9.42 3.24 -16.59
N VAL A 79 -8.38 3.15 -15.77
CA VAL A 79 -7.27 4.10 -15.75
C VAL A 79 -6.05 3.44 -16.38
N VAL A 80 -5.42 4.14 -17.33
CA VAL A 80 -4.16 3.71 -17.95
C VAL A 80 -3.06 4.67 -17.50
N ALA A 81 -1.99 4.10 -16.95
CA ALA A 81 -0.81 4.85 -16.54
C ALA A 81 0.41 4.40 -17.36
N ILE A 82 1.23 5.36 -17.77
CA ILE A 82 2.56 5.09 -18.28
C ILE A 82 3.56 5.44 -17.18
N VAL A 83 4.38 4.47 -16.80
CA VAL A 83 5.45 4.62 -15.82
C VAL A 83 6.76 4.11 -16.41
N THR A 84 7.89 4.27 -15.71
CA THR A 84 9.14 3.66 -16.16
C THR A 84 9.08 2.14 -15.95
N ARG A 85 9.78 1.40 -16.80
CA ARG A 85 9.96 -0.05 -16.65
C ARG A 85 10.53 -0.38 -15.27
N GLU A 86 11.59 0.33 -14.88
CA GLU A 86 12.26 0.14 -13.59
C GLU A 86 11.27 0.24 -12.42
N SER A 87 10.44 1.28 -12.37
CA SER A 87 9.44 1.41 -11.31
C SER A 87 8.39 0.29 -11.32
N ALA A 88 7.96 -0.17 -12.50
CA ALA A 88 7.02 -1.29 -12.59
C ALA A 88 7.65 -2.60 -12.08
N GLU A 89 8.93 -2.82 -12.37
CA GLU A 89 9.69 -3.99 -11.93
C GLU A 89 10.00 -3.95 -10.43
N GLU A 90 10.47 -2.81 -9.91
CA GLU A 90 10.74 -2.59 -8.48
C GLU A 90 9.50 -2.77 -7.62
N LEU A 91 8.36 -2.25 -8.07
CA LEU A 91 7.07 -2.43 -7.40
C LEU A 91 6.46 -3.82 -7.62
N GLY A 92 7.06 -4.63 -8.51
CA GLY A 92 6.60 -5.97 -8.83
C GLY A 92 5.18 -6.00 -9.41
N LEU A 93 4.80 -4.99 -10.20
CA LEU A 93 3.44 -4.82 -10.70
C LEU A 93 3.03 -5.98 -11.62
N LYS A 94 1.86 -6.57 -11.33
CA LYS A 94 1.30 -7.72 -12.07
C LYS A 94 -0.22 -7.65 -12.10
N ALA A 95 -0.80 -8.29 -13.10
CA ALA A 95 -2.25 -8.48 -13.19
C ALA A 95 -2.81 -9.15 -11.91
N GLY A 96 -3.99 -8.72 -11.49
CA GLY A 96 -4.68 -9.19 -10.28
C GLY A 96 -4.27 -8.47 -8.99
N MET A 97 -3.25 -7.61 -9.00
CA MET A 97 -2.85 -6.85 -7.82
C MET A 97 -3.80 -5.68 -7.56
N SER A 98 -4.10 -5.41 -6.28
CA SER A 98 -4.74 -4.16 -5.88
C SER A 98 -3.76 -3.00 -6.04
N ALA A 99 -4.16 -1.96 -6.74
CA ALA A 99 -3.34 -0.77 -6.98
C ALA A 99 -4.19 0.50 -7.00
N ALA A 100 -3.53 1.65 -7.04
CA ALA A 100 -4.20 2.94 -7.25
C ALA A 100 -3.44 3.78 -8.26
N GLY A 101 -4.12 4.21 -9.32
CA GLY A 101 -3.63 5.31 -10.15
C GLY A 101 -3.75 6.61 -9.38
N VAL A 102 -2.67 7.39 -9.27
CA VAL A 102 -2.67 8.64 -8.52
C VAL A 102 -2.37 9.81 -9.44
N VAL A 103 -3.26 10.81 -9.45
CA VAL A 103 -3.16 11.97 -10.35
C VAL A 103 -3.14 13.26 -9.54
N LYS A 104 -2.21 14.16 -9.86
CA LYS A 104 -2.16 15.49 -9.27
C LYS A 104 -3.36 16.31 -9.76
N SER A 105 -4.01 17.05 -8.86
CA SER A 105 -5.26 17.78 -9.18
C SER A 105 -5.09 18.79 -10.32
N THR A 106 -3.90 19.39 -10.45
CA THR A 106 -3.59 20.37 -11.51
C THR A 106 -3.35 19.77 -12.89
N SER A 107 -3.39 18.44 -13.02
CA SER A 107 -3.14 17.72 -14.28
C SER A 107 -4.42 17.15 -14.90
N VAL A 108 -5.59 17.48 -14.36
CA VAL A 108 -6.90 17.06 -14.87
C VAL A 108 -7.50 18.20 -15.68
N MET A 109 -7.99 17.88 -16.87
CA MET A 109 -8.75 18.81 -17.72
C MET A 109 -10.25 18.53 -17.58
N VAL A 110 -11.07 19.55 -17.82
CA VAL A 110 -12.54 19.45 -17.80
C VAL A 110 -13.05 19.83 -19.18
N GLU A 111 -13.99 19.04 -19.71
CA GLU A 111 -14.69 19.24 -20.98
C GLU A 111 -16.19 19.05 -20.73
N LEU A 112 -17.05 19.65 -21.58
CA LEU A 112 -18.52 19.64 -21.48
C LEU A 112 -19.16 18.84 -22.62
#